data_AF-A0A4Y2FH83-F1
#
_entry.id   AF-A0A4Y2FH83-F1
#
_cell.length_a   1.000
_cell.length_b   1.000
_cell.length_c   1.000
_cell.angle_alpha   90.00
_cell.angle_beta   90.00
_cell.angle_gamma   90.00
#
_symmetry.space_group_name_H-M   'P 1'
#
loop_
_entity.id
_entity.type
_entity.pdbx_description
1 polymer ?
#
loop_
_entity_poly.entity_id
_entity_poly.type
_entity_poly.pdbx_seq_one_letter_code
_entity_poly.pdbx_strand_id
1 'polypeptide(L)'
;MGRSKRRKFYGNRFLTSKKVTNPVDGTSAEVIVTCGEKKLQTSQEHFREDTVDKKELTGFRIIDTEILIFILNILLCPECKNNGLYFVQDSTFGLCPNFCFYCKNCPFSKGFASSKKQQRDSAINTIFVCALRIIGKGFTAAKKLCATLNLPAFLSKVSYRIQELKLLYASVSVVQNSMKHADGEIRNADPVPSMKCGVSVDDTWKRRGYSSLNGVVSSISIVNRKVIDMEAMSQFCKKCDTKISSSFSQKYQYANHKGSSRNVEVIGAYRIFEHSVNSCVLIYSEHFGDEIFKS
;
A
#
# COMPACT_ATOMS: atom_id res chain seq x y z
N MET A 1 2.10 -19.32 -46.66
CA MET A 1 2.15 -18.07 -45.86
C MET A 1 1.76 -18.43 -44.42
N GLY A 2 2.67 -18.82 -43.53
CA GLY A 2 3.50 -17.92 -42.71
C GLY A 2 3.16 -18.12 -41.22
N ARG A 3 3.49 -19.28 -40.63
CA ARG A 3 3.25 -19.60 -39.21
C ARG A 3 4.10 -18.69 -38.30
N SER A 4 3.45 -17.90 -37.43
CA SER A 4 4.14 -17.12 -36.40
C SER A 4 4.79 -18.04 -35.35
N LYS A 5 6.11 -17.98 -35.21
CA LYS A 5 6.86 -18.70 -34.16
C LYS A 5 6.57 -18.06 -32.80
N ARG A 6 6.02 -18.83 -31.86
CA ARG A 6 5.94 -18.44 -30.45
C ARG A 6 7.35 -18.15 -29.90
N ARG A 7 7.58 -16.94 -29.40
CA ARG A 7 8.81 -16.60 -28.65
C ARG A 7 8.85 -17.42 -27.36
N LYS A 8 9.90 -18.20 -27.15
CA LYS A 8 10.18 -18.87 -25.88
C LYS A 8 10.73 -17.83 -24.89
N PHE A 9 10.00 -17.61 -23.81
CA PHE A 9 10.46 -16.82 -22.67
C PHE A 9 11.50 -17.65 -21.90
N TYR A 10 12.76 -17.22 -21.89
CA TYR A 10 13.78 -17.79 -21.02
C TYR A 10 13.65 -17.10 -19.65
N GLY A 11 13.11 -17.84 -18.69
CA GLY A 11 13.00 -17.40 -17.31
C GLY A 11 14.37 -17.11 -16.68
N ASN A 12 14.33 -16.28 -15.65
CA ASN A 12 15.45 -15.80 -14.87
C ASN A 12 16.19 -17.01 -14.26
N ARG A 13 17.44 -17.28 -14.68
CA ARG A 13 18.29 -18.33 -14.10
C ARG A 13 18.70 -17.93 -12.68
N PHE A 14 17.97 -18.44 -11.68
CA PHE A 14 18.52 -18.60 -10.35
C PHE A 14 19.11 -20.00 -10.26
N LEU A 15 20.44 -20.07 -10.10
CA LEU A 15 21.16 -21.31 -9.81
C LEU A 15 20.68 -21.88 -8.48
N THR A 16 20.13 -23.08 -8.51
CA THR A 16 19.83 -23.89 -7.35
C THR A 16 21.13 -24.43 -6.77
N SER A 17 21.58 -23.87 -5.65
CA SER A 17 22.64 -24.45 -4.83
C SER A 17 22.11 -25.72 -4.18
N LYS A 18 22.55 -26.88 -4.69
CA LYS A 18 22.42 -28.18 -4.02
C LYS A 18 23.39 -28.20 -2.85
N LYS A 19 22.88 -28.48 -1.65
CA LYS A 19 23.68 -28.91 -0.51
C LYS A 19 24.40 -30.21 -0.88
N VAL A 20 25.73 -30.18 -0.89
CA VAL A 20 26.58 -31.36 -0.79
C VAL A 20 27.43 -31.14 0.45
N THR A 21 27.20 -31.96 1.46
CA THR A 21 28.06 -32.10 2.64
C THR A 21 28.97 -33.28 2.40
N ASN A 22 30.29 -33.09 2.50
CA ASN A 22 31.23 -34.04 3.11
C ASN A 22 32.49 -33.29 3.56
N PRO A 23 33.15 -33.70 4.66
CA PRO A 23 34.17 -32.92 5.37
C PRO A 23 35.60 -33.46 5.12
N VAL A 24 36.63 -32.59 5.08
CA VAL A 24 38.03 -32.93 5.41
C VAL A 24 38.80 -31.68 5.88
N ASP A 25 39.65 -31.90 6.89
CA ASP A 25 40.60 -31.02 7.60
C ASP A 25 41.67 -30.30 6.74
N GLY A 26 42.27 -29.24 7.33
CA GLY A 26 43.67 -28.88 7.06
C GLY A 26 43.96 -27.42 6.74
N THR A 27 44.41 -26.68 7.76
CA THR A 27 45.40 -25.58 7.80
C THR A 27 45.82 -24.86 6.50
N SER A 28 45.62 -23.53 6.45
CA SER A 28 46.61 -22.46 6.17
C SER A 28 45.99 -21.24 5.47
N ALA A 29 46.62 -20.09 5.67
CA ALA A 29 46.09 -18.76 5.47
C ALA A 29 45.90 -18.35 4.00
N GLU A 30 44.81 -17.64 3.71
CA GLU A 30 44.78 -16.53 2.74
C GLU A 30 43.47 -15.74 2.94
N VAL A 31 43.58 -14.56 3.54
CA VAL A 31 42.46 -13.61 3.65
C VAL A 31 42.31 -12.92 2.30
N ILE A 32 41.34 -13.36 1.50
CA ILE A 32 40.92 -12.67 0.29
C ILE A 32 40.14 -11.41 0.71
N VAL A 33 40.84 -10.29 0.79
CA VAL A 33 40.28 -8.95 0.99
C VAL A 33 39.52 -8.56 -0.27
N THR A 34 38.20 -8.41 -0.16
CA THR A 34 37.35 -7.90 -1.27
C THR A 34 37.22 -6.38 -1.19
N CYS A 35 37.00 -5.75 -2.35
CA CYS A 35 37.14 -4.31 -2.64
C CYS A 35 36.08 -3.39 -1.96
N GLY A 36 35.97 -3.45 -0.63
CA GLY A 36 34.97 -2.71 0.16
C GLY A 36 35.47 -2.17 1.52
N GLU A 37 36.76 -2.24 1.83
CA GLU A 37 37.30 -1.91 3.17
C GLU A 37 38.54 -1.00 3.12
N LYS A 38 38.51 0.09 2.33
CA LYS A 38 39.53 1.16 2.41
C LYS A 38 38.94 2.56 2.28
N LYS A 39 38.03 2.92 3.20
CA LYS A 39 37.73 4.32 3.54
C LYS A 39 36.98 4.51 4.88
N LEU A 40 37.26 3.64 5.84
CA LEU A 40 36.89 3.82 7.24
C LEU A 40 38.19 3.77 8.06
N GLN A 41 38.62 4.94 8.53
CA GLN A 41 39.46 5.23 9.70
C GLN A 41 40.47 6.34 9.45
N THR A 42 40.01 7.59 9.60
CA THR A 42 40.76 8.72 10.19
C THR A 42 39.69 9.79 10.41
N SER A 43 39.41 10.34 11.59
CA SER A 43 39.96 10.25 12.93
C SER A 43 38.86 10.82 13.84
N GLN A 44 38.62 10.16 14.98
CA GLN A 44 37.92 10.78 16.10
C GLN A 44 38.86 11.82 16.71
N GLU A 45 38.50 13.10 16.70
CA GLU A 45 38.89 14.02 17.76
C GLU A 45 37.70 14.89 18.14
N HIS A 46 37.36 14.84 19.42
CA HIS A 46 36.35 15.65 20.07
C HIS A 46 36.85 17.10 20.20
N PHE A 47 36.12 18.05 19.62
CA PHE A 47 35.99 19.38 20.20
C PHE A 47 34.50 19.74 20.22
N ARG A 48 34.00 20.08 21.41
CA ARG A 48 32.67 20.63 21.62
C ARG A 48 32.70 22.07 21.13
N GLU A 49 31.99 22.34 20.05
CA GLU A 49 31.62 23.69 19.66
C GLU A 49 30.12 23.65 19.32
N ASP A 50 29.31 24.34 20.14
CA ASP A 50 27.89 24.54 19.92
C ASP A 50 27.69 25.46 18.71
N THR A 51 27.90 24.91 17.52
CA THR A 51 27.43 25.50 16.28
C THR A 51 26.31 24.61 15.78
N VAL A 52 25.11 25.17 15.66
CA VAL A 52 24.03 24.55 14.90
C VAL A 52 24.56 24.42 13.48
N ASP A 53 25.10 23.25 13.15
CA ASP A 53 25.53 22.86 11.82
C ASP A 53 24.36 23.18 10.87
N LYS A 54 24.45 24.32 10.19
CA LYS A 54 23.53 24.70 9.12
C LYS A 54 23.86 23.79 7.94
N LYS A 55 23.47 22.52 8.04
CA LYS A 55 23.45 21.63 6.88
C LYS A 55 22.61 22.31 5.83
N GLU A 56 23.25 22.69 4.72
CA GLU A 56 22.55 23.22 3.56
C GLU A 56 21.42 22.26 3.21
N LEU A 57 20.22 22.82 3.07
CA LEU A 57 19.05 22.04 2.71
C LEU A 57 19.17 21.66 1.22
N THR A 58 19.80 20.51 0.96
CA THR A 58 20.03 20.00 -0.38
C THR A 58 19.16 18.77 -0.69
N GLY A 59 19.01 18.49 -1.98
CA GLY A 59 18.27 17.35 -2.51
C GLY A 59 16.78 17.63 -2.76
N PHE A 60 16.08 16.64 -3.31
CA PHE A 60 14.69 16.80 -3.72
C PHE A 60 13.72 16.61 -2.56
N ARG A 61 12.64 17.40 -2.54
CA ARG A 61 11.52 17.28 -1.59
C ARG A 61 10.21 17.38 -2.36
N ILE A 62 9.18 16.70 -1.85
CA ILE A 62 7.82 16.84 -2.34
C ILE A 62 7.13 17.85 -1.41
N ILE A 63 6.53 18.89 -1.97
CA ILE A 63 5.80 19.92 -1.23
C ILE A 63 4.42 20.07 -1.86
N ASP A 64 3.38 20.07 -1.02
CA ASP A 64 2.01 20.37 -1.42
C ASP A 64 1.94 21.79 -2.00
N THR A 65 1.26 21.95 -3.13
CA THR A 65 1.21 23.23 -3.85
C THR A 65 0.53 24.33 -3.02
N GLU A 66 -0.48 24.02 -2.21
CA GLU A 66 -1.11 25.00 -1.32
C GLU A 66 -0.12 25.51 -0.27
N ILE A 67 0.74 24.62 0.23
CA ILE A 67 1.78 24.96 1.20
C ILE A 67 2.88 25.79 0.54
N LEU A 68 3.25 25.46 -0.70
CA LEU A 68 4.20 26.28 -1.47
C LEU A 68 3.66 27.68 -1.72
N ILE A 69 2.39 27.83 -2.12
CA ILE A 69 1.74 29.13 -2.29
C ILE A 69 1.74 29.91 -0.97
N PHE A 70 1.39 29.25 0.15
CA PHE A 70 1.45 29.86 1.47
C PHE A 70 2.84 30.38 1.81
N ILE A 71 3.90 29.62 1.51
CA ILE A 71 5.30 30.03 1.72
C ILE A 71 5.63 31.26 0.86
N LEU A 72 5.23 31.26 -0.42
CA LEU A 72 5.50 32.38 -1.34
C LEU A 72 4.79 33.67 -0.91
N ASN A 73 3.68 33.58 -0.19
CA ASN A 73 3.01 34.76 0.37
C ASN A 73 3.74 35.37 1.58
N ILE A 74 4.75 34.68 2.14
CA ILE A 74 5.54 35.15 3.27
C ILE A 74 6.94 35.55 2.77
N LEU A 75 7.00 36.66 2.03
CA LEU A 75 8.26 37.20 1.52
C LEU A 75 9.07 37.95 2.59
N LEU A 76 8.38 38.54 3.57
CA LEU A 76 8.95 39.32 4.67
C LEU A 76 8.67 38.67 6.01
N CYS A 77 9.55 38.89 7.00
CA CYS A 77 9.28 38.46 8.36
C CYS A 77 7.93 39.05 8.86
N PRO A 78 6.98 38.21 9.32
CA PRO A 78 5.68 38.70 9.78
C PRO A 78 5.77 39.66 10.96
N GLU A 79 6.79 39.53 11.81
CA GLU A 79 7.00 40.36 13.00
C GLU A 79 7.76 41.64 12.67
N CYS A 80 9.01 41.54 12.19
CA CYS A 80 9.88 42.72 12.02
C CYS A 80 9.84 43.34 10.62
N LYS A 81 9.06 42.77 9.68
CA LYS A 81 8.89 43.23 8.28
C LYS A 81 10.16 43.33 7.43
N ASN A 82 11.30 42.82 7.92
CA ASN A 82 12.57 42.83 7.20
C ASN A 82 12.73 41.57 6.32
N ASN A 83 13.56 41.71 5.29
CA ASN A 83 14.15 40.58 4.57
C ASN A 83 15.09 39.83 5.50
N GLY A 84 15.02 38.51 5.50
CA GLY A 84 15.83 37.70 6.42
C GLY A 84 15.18 36.39 6.83
N LEU A 85 14.01 36.06 6.26
CA LEU A 85 13.43 34.74 6.42
C LEU A 85 14.26 33.68 5.72
N TYR A 86 14.52 32.61 6.43
CA TYR A 86 15.03 31.37 5.91
C TYR A 86 14.30 30.23 6.62
N PHE A 87 14.29 29.05 6.03
CA PHE A 87 13.78 27.88 6.72
C PHE A 87 14.83 26.79 6.75
N VAL A 88 14.75 25.97 7.78
CA VAL A 88 15.57 24.79 7.97
C VAL A 88 14.65 23.59 8.12
N GLN A 89 15.19 22.39 7.91
CA GLN A 89 14.44 21.15 8.08
C GLN A 89 14.73 20.58 9.48
N ASP A 90 13.73 20.62 10.36
CA ASP A 90 13.88 20.16 11.75
C ASP A 90 13.85 18.64 11.86
N SER A 91 12.93 18.01 11.13
CA SER A 91 12.71 16.56 11.18
C SER A 91 12.08 16.06 9.89
N THR A 92 12.12 14.74 9.68
CA THR A 92 11.49 14.13 8.51
C THR A 92 10.79 12.85 8.88
N PHE A 93 9.54 12.71 8.45
CA PHE A 93 8.78 11.47 8.57
C PHE A 93 8.40 10.98 7.17
N GLY A 94 9.13 9.99 6.66
CA GLY A 94 8.97 9.51 5.30
C GLY A 94 9.18 10.64 4.28
N LEU A 95 8.18 10.86 3.42
CA LEU A 95 8.21 11.91 2.40
C LEU A 95 7.66 13.25 2.89
N CYS A 96 7.37 13.38 4.19
CA CYS A 96 6.87 14.61 4.80
C CYS A 96 7.93 15.22 5.72
N PRO A 97 8.90 16.00 5.20
CA PRO A 97 9.73 16.86 6.05
C PRO A 97 8.89 17.90 6.79
N ASN A 98 9.36 18.20 8.01
CA ASN A 98 8.95 19.36 8.80
C ASN A 98 10.04 20.41 8.69
N PHE A 99 9.60 21.64 8.49
CA PHE A 99 10.45 22.80 8.37
C PHE A 99 10.07 23.82 9.44
N CYS A 100 11.01 24.71 9.76
CA CYS A 100 10.72 25.87 10.58
C CYS A 100 11.32 27.11 9.91
N PHE A 101 10.48 28.13 9.75
CA PHE A 101 10.94 29.47 9.40
C PHE A 101 11.65 30.10 10.58
N TYR A 102 12.71 30.84 10.28
CA TYR A 102 13.45 31.68 11.21
C TYR A 102 13.69 33.04 10.58
N CYS A 103 13.73 34.09 11.39
CA CYS A 103 14.18 35.41 10.97
C CYS A 103 15.60 35.68 11.47
N LYS A 104 16.47 36.24 10.62
CA LYS A 104 17.80 36.68 11.04
C LYS A 104 17.77 37.92 11.95
N ASN A 105 16.68 38.69 11.90
CA ASN A 105 16.58 40.02 12.49
C ASN A 105 15.71 40.08 13.75
N CYS A 106 15.00 39.01 14.09
CA CYS A 106 14.17 38.93 15.30
C CYS A 106 13.96 37.47 15.75
N PRO A 107 13.39 37.22 16.94
CA PRO A 107 13.16 35.87 17.47
C PRO A 107 12.06 35.06 16.76
N PHE A 108 11.49 35.57 15.67
CA PHE A 108 10.39 34.91 14.94
C PHE A 108 10.78 33.50 14.53
N SER A 109 9.92 32.54 14.87
CA SER A 109 9.98 31.19 14.33
C SER A 109 8.60 30.62 14.04
N LYS A 110 8.46 29.84 12.97
CA LYS A 110 7.19 29.18 12.64
C LYS A 110 7.38 27.86 11.91
N GLY A 111 6.93 26.79 12.56
CA GLY A 111 6.93 25.44 12.00
C GLY A 111 5.86 25.23 10.93
N PHE A 112 6.20 24.46 9.90
CA PHE A 112 5.27 23.95 8.90
C PHE A 112 5.71 22.58 8.39
N ALA A 113 4.81 21.84 7.75
CA ALA A 113 5.12 20.57 7.11
C ALA A 113 5.00 20.73 5.59
N SER A 114 5.73 19.92 4.84
CA SER A 114 5.62 19.85 3.37
C SER A 114 4.29 19.31 2.85
N SER A 115 3.48 18.67 3.68
CA SER A 115 2.20 18.07 3.33
C SER A 115 1.20 18.31 4.46
N LYS A 116 -0.09 18.37 4.11
CA LYS A 116 -1.17 18.36 5.10
C LYS A 116 -0.99 17.20 6.08
N LYS A 117 -1.09 17.51 7.37
CA LYS A 117 -1.02 16.53 8.45
C LYS A 117 -2.37 16.40 9.13
N GLN A 118 -2.74 15.17 9.43
CA GLN A 118 -3.87 14.85 10.29
C GLN A 118 -3.33 14.05 11.47
N GLN A 119 -3.27 14.70 12.64
CA GLN A 119 -2.59 14.16 13.83
C GLN A 119 -1.14 13.72 13.52
N ARG A 120 -0.85 12.43 13.68
CA ARG A 120 0.48 11.83 13.43
C ARG A 120 0.68 11.37 11.98
N ASP A 121 -0.33 11.52 11.12
CA ASP A 121 -0.25 11.13 9.71
C ASP A 121 0.00 12.33 8.80
N SER A 122 0.63 12.04 7.67
CA SER A 122 0.85 12.99 6.60
C SER A 122 0.21 12.48 5.32
N ALA A 123 -0.59 13.30 4.66
CA ALA A 123 -1.32 12.92 3.45
C ALA A 123 -0.40 12.34 2.37
N ILE A 124 0.78 12.94 2.15
CA ILE A 124 1.74 12.45 1.15
C ILE A 124 2.19 11.01 1.39
N ASN A 125 2.46 10.62 2.64
CA ASN A 125 2.87 9.26 2.95
C ASN A 125 1.73 8.26 2.70
N THR A 126 0.51 8.59 3.08
CA THR A 126 -0.67 7.74 2.87
C THR A 126 -0.96 7.57 1.38
N ILE A 127 -0.95 8.67 0.62
CA ILE A 127 -1.18 8.66 -0.84
C ILE A 127 -0.05 7.91 -1.55
N PHE A 128 1.21 8.10 -1.17
CA PHE A 128 2.32 7.38 -1.79
C PHE A 128 2.23 5.87 -1.56
N VAL A 129 1.84 5.43 -0.35
CA VAL A 129 1.56 4.01 -0.07
C VAL A 129 0.37 3.52 -0.89
N CYS A 130 -0.71 4.30 -1.00
CA CYS A 130 -1.86 3.97 -1.83
C CYS A 130 -1.47 3.78 -3.31
N ALA A 131 -0.72 4.73 -3.87
CA ALA A 131 -0.22 4.68 -5.25
C ALA A 131 0.60 3.40 -5.50
N LEU A 132 1.49 3.04 -4.59
CA LEU A 132 2.26 1.78 -4.67
C LEU A 132 1.34 0.56 -4.73
N ARG A 133 0.27 0.53 -3.92
CA ARG A 133 -0.70 -0.57 -3.92
C ARG A 133 -1.45 -0.68 -5.26
N ILE A 134 -1.86 0.45 -5.83
CA ILE A 134 -2.55 0.52 -7.13
C ILE A 134 -1.65 -0.06 -8.24
N ILE A 135 -0.36 0.29 -8.26
CA ILE A 135 0.58 -0.24 -9.26
C ILE A 135 1.16 -1.63 -8.90
N GLY A 136 0.63 -2.29 -7.86
CA GLY A 136 1.08 -3.62 -7.45
C GLY A 136 2.51 -3.68 -6.91
N LYS A 137 3.04 -2.57 -6.41
CA LYS A 137 4.35 -2.45 -5.78
C LYS A 137 4.21 -2.35 -4.25
N GLY A 138 5.33 -2.56 -3.56
CA GLY A 138 5.38 -2.53 -2.11
C GLY A 138 6.64 -1.87 -1.57
N PHE A 139 6.84 -1.97 -0.27
CA PHE A 139 7.93 -1.33 0.47
C PHE A 139 9.31 -1.35 -0.20
N THR A 140 9.77 -2.50 -0.69
CA THR A 140 11.10 -2.61 -1.32
C THR A 140 11.21 -1.78 -2.60
N ALA A 141 10.15 -1.75 -3.41
CA ALA A 141 10.11 -0.93 -4.61
C ALA A 141 10.03 0.56 -4.25
N ALA A 142 9.27 0.91 -3.20
CA ALA A 142 9.20 2.26 -2.67
C ALA A 142 10.58 2.80 -2.27
N LYS A 143 11.34 2.03 -1.48
CA LYS A 143 12.71 2.41 -1.07
C LYS A 143 13.63 2.63 -2.28
N LYS A 144 13.58 1.74 -3.27
CA LYS A 144 14.38 1.87 -4.50
C LYS A 144 13.99 3.13 -5.27
N LEU A 145 12.70 3.38 -5.46
CA LEU A 145 12.18 4.54 -6.15
C LEU A 145 12.64 5.85 -5.47
N CYS A 146 12.47 5.98 -4.16
CA CYS A 146 12.90 7.17 -3.43
C CYS A 146 14.42 7.39 -3.53
N ALA A 147 15.22 6.33 -3.42
CA ALA A 147 16.67 6.42 -3.58
C ALA A 147 17.07 6.86 -5.00
N THR A 148 16.43 6.30 -6.03
CA THR A 148 16.69 6.66 -7.44
C THR A 148 16.32 8.12 -7.73
N LEU A 149 15.24 8.62 -7.13
CA LEU A 149 14.80 10.01 -7.27
C LEU A 149 15.56 10.98 -6.33
N ASN A 150 16.53 10.50 -5.55
CA ASN A 150 17.23 11.28 -4.55
C ASN A 150 16.27 12.04 -3.60
N LEU A 151 15.18 11.36 -3.22
CA LEU A 151 14.22 11.78 -2.19
C LEU A 151 14.70 11.34 -0.81
N PRO A 152 14.17 11.93 0.28
CA PRO A 152 14.46 11.48 1.63
C PRO A 152 14.19 9.99 1.82
N ALA A 153 14.85 9.41 2.81
CA ALA A 153 14.57 8.04 3.23
C ALA A 153 13.07 7.87 3.45
N PHE A 154 12.49 6.89 2.75
CA PHE A 154 11.07 6.59 2.88
C PHE A 154 10.74 6.12 4.31
N LEU A 155 9.48 5.76 4.55
CA LEU A 155 9.00 5.22 5.81
C LEU A 155 9.84 4.03 6.30
N SER A 156 9.85 3.82 7.62
CA SER A 156 10.28 2.54 8.18
C SER A 156 9.35 1.42 7.71
N LYS A 157 9.80 0.17 7.79
CA LYS A 157 8.96 -0.99 7.42
C LYS A 157 7.70 -1.06 8.30
N VAL A 158 7.80 -0.68 9.58
CA VAL A 158 6.68 -0.64 10.53
C VAL A 158 5.70 0.47 10.15
N SER A 159 6.19 1.69 9.93
CA SER A 159 5.36 2.84 9.54
C SER A 159 4.64 2.60 8.21
N TYR A 160 5.32 1.97 7.24
CA TYR A 160 4.69 1.56 5.99
C TYR A 160 3.53 0.58 6.21
N ARG A 161 3.68 -0.40 7.11
CA ARG A 161 2.61 -1.36 7.44
C ARG A 161 1.44 -0.69 8.12
N ILE A 162 1.68 0.29 8.98
CA ILE A 162 0.63 1.10 9.59
C ILE A 162 -0.17 1.83 8.52
N GLN A 163 0.49 2.41 7.51
CA GLN A 163 -0.21 3.05 6.38
C GLN A 163 -1.03 2.02 5.57
N GLU A 164 -0.49 0.82 5.31
CA GLU A 164 -1.27 -0.25 4.65
C GLU A 164 -2.51 -0.66 5.45
N LEU A 165 -2.43 -0.74 6.78
CA LEU A 165 -3.57 -1.05 7.63
C LEU A 165 -4.62 0.06 7.61
N LYS A 166 -4.20 1.33 7.65
CA LYS A 166 -5.11 2.47 7.53
C LYS A 166 -5.88 2.45 6.22
N LEU A 167 -5.18 2.19 5.12
CA LEU A 167 -5.81 2.06 3.80
C LEU A 167 -6.78 0.88 3.76
N LEU A 168 -6.45 -0.25 4.39
CA LEU A 168 -7.37 -1.39 4.50
C LEU A 168 -8.64 -1.02 5.25
N TYR A 169 -8.53 -0.44 6.45
CA TYR A 169 -9.69 -0.04 7.25
C TYR A 169 -10.55 1.00 6.55
N ALA A 170 -9.94 2.01 5.92
CA ALA A 170 -10.65 3.00 5.14
C ALA A 170 -11.40 2.36 3.96
N SER A 171 -10.75 1.44 3.23
CA SER A 171 -11.37 0.75 2.10
C SER A 171 -12.56 -0.10 2.55
N VAL A 172 -12.42 -0.86 3.63
CA VAL A 172 -13.51 -1.68 4.19
C VAL A 172 -14.68 -0.79 4.62
N SER A 173 -14.41 0.33 5.30
CA SER A 173 -15.45 1.26 5.73
C SER A 173 -16.19 1.89 4.55
N VAL A 174 -15.49 2.30 3.50
CA VAL A 174 -16.09 2.86 2.28
C VAL A 174 -16.98 1.82 1.61
N VAL A 175 -16.50 0.58 1.46
CA VAL A 175 -17.29 -0.50 0.85
C VAL A 175 -18.54 -0.80 1.66
N GLN A 176 -18.42 -0.96 2.98
CA GLN A 176 -19.57 -1.22 3.87
C GLN A 176 -20.61 -0.09 3.82
N ASN A 177 -20.18 1.17 3.84
CA ASN A 177 -21.09 2.30 3.76
C ASN A 177 -21.78 2.38 2.38
N SER A 178 -21.03 2.12 1.30
CA SER A 178 -21.57 2.09 -0.06
C SER A 178 -22.64 1.01 -0.21
N MET A 179 -22.36 -0.22 0.26
CA MET A 179 -23.31 -1.33 0.19
C MET A 179 -24.55 -1.06 1.06
N LYS A 180 -24.39 -0.56 2.29
CA LYS A 180 -25.52 -0.15 3.14
C LYS A 180 -26.41 0.90 2.50
N HIS A 181 -25.82 1.86 1.78
CA HIS A 181 -26.58 2.89 1.06
C HIS A 181 -27.36 2.28 -0.11
N ALA A 182 -26.71 1.40 -0.89
CA ALA A 182 -27.36 0.67 -1.98
C ALA A 182 -28.54 -0.19 -1.46
N ASP A 183 -28.35 -0.89 -0.35
CA ASP A 183 -29.40 -1.68 0.30
C ASP A 183 -30.57 -0.80 0.78
N GLY A 184 -30.27 0.38 1.32
CA GLY A 184 -31.27 1.35 1.75
C GLY A 184 -32.15 1.86 0.61
N GLU A 185 -31.54 2.14 -0.55
CA GLU A 185 -32.29 2.54 -1.76
C GLU A 185 -33.25 1.46 -2.23
N ILE A 186 -32.83 0.18 -2.18
CA ILE A 186 -33.68 -0.95 -2.58
C ILE A 186 -34.89 -1.05 -1.65
N ARG A 187 -34.66 -1.00 -0.33
CA ARG A 187 -35.75 -1.10 0.66
C ARG A 187 -36.75 0.05 0.59
N ASN A 188 -36.30 1.25 0.24
CA ASN A 188 -37.17 2.41 0.14
C ASN A 188 -37.99 2.44 -1.15
N ALA A 189 -37.59 1.66 -2.16
CA ALA A 189 -38.26 1.60 -3.46
C ALA A 189 -39.47 0.65 -3.48
N ASP A 190 -39.54 -0.32 -2.56
CA ASP A 190 -40.63 -1.31 -2.50
C ASP A 190 -41.55 -1.03 -1.30
N PRO A 191 -42.84 -0.68 -1.51
CA PRO A 191 -43.80 -0.39 -0.43
C PRO A 191 -44.21 -1.64 0.36
N VAL A 192 -43.93 -2.84 -0.17
CA VAL A 192 -44.02 -4.09 0.57
C VAL A 192 -42.59 -4.41 1.06
N PRO A 193 -42.38 -4.80 2.33
CA PRO A 193 -41.07 -5.24 2.80
C PRO A 193 -40.76 -6.62 2.21
N SER A 194 -40.59 -6.69 0.89
CA SER A 194 -40.01 -7.85 0.24
C SER A 194 -38.52 -7.81 0.55
N MET A 195 -38.09 -8.68 1.47
CA MET A 195 -36.66 -8.85 1.76
C MET A 195 -35.90 -9.47 0.57
N LYS A 196 -36.57 -9.81 -0.53
CA LYS A 196 -35.98 -10.56 -1.64
C LYS A 196 -35.42 -9.63 -2.70
N CYS A 197 -34.18 -9.90 -3.12
CA CYS A 197 -33.55 -9.18 -4.22
C CYS A 197 -33.01 -10.17 -5.26
N GLY A 198 -33.23 -9.88 -6.53
CA GLY A 198 -32.52 -10.51 -7.64
C GLY A 198 -31.13 -9.92 -7.79
N VAL A 199 -30.12 -10.76 -8.05
CA VAL A 199 -28.71 -10.35 -8.11
C VAL A 199 -27.99 -10.92 -9.32
N SER A 200 -27.10 -10.12 -9.91
CA SER A 200 -26.06 -10.59 -10.81
C SER A 200 -24.79 -10.79 -9.99
N VAL A 201 -24.06 -11.88 -10.24
CA VAL A 201 -22.76 -12.12 -9.58
C VAL A 201 -21.67 -12.03 -10.63
N ASP A 202 -20.58 -11.34 -10.29
CA ASP A 202 -19.41 -11.21 -11.16
C ASP A 202 -18.13 -11.39 -10.35
N ASP A 203 -17.07 -11.89 -10.98
CA ASP A 203 -15.76 -12.10 -10.37
C ASP A 203 -14.64 -11.29 -11.04
N THR A 204 -13.68 -10.88 -10.23
CA THR A 204 -12.50 -10.16 -10.72
C THR A 204 -11.22 -10.63 -10.07
N TRP A 205 -10.14 -10.58 -10.83
CA TRP A 205 -8.85 -11.15 -10.45
C TRP A 205 -7.78 -10.08 -10.33
N LYS A 206 -6.97 -10.18 -9.29
CA LYS A 206 -5.84 -9.25 -9.08
C LYS A 206 -4.86 -9.21 -10.26
N ARG A 207 -4.69 -10.33 -10.98
CA ARG A 207 -3.86 -10.43 -12.19
C ARG A 207 -4.72 -10.98 -13.32
N ARG A 208 -4.49 -10.49 -14.54
CA ARG A 208 -5.15 -11.00 -15.74
C ARG A 208 -4.83 -12.50 -15.91
N GLY A 209 -5.86 -13.28 -16.20
CA GLY A 209 -5.79 -14.72 -16.42
C GLY A 209 -5.99 -15.56 -15.15
N TYR A 210 -6.31 -16.83 -15.36
CA TYR A 210 -6.67 -17.81 -14.31
C TYR A 210 -5.53 -18.21 -13.35
N SER A 211 -4.38 -17.55 -13.39
CA SER A 211 -3.23 -17.80 -12.50
C SER A 211 -3.17 -16.85 -11.29
N SER A 212 -4.19 -16.02 -11.09
CA SER A 212 -4.24 -15.12 -9.93
C SER A 212 -4.57 -15.90 -8.66
N LEU A 213 -3.79 -15.66 -7.60
CA LEU A 213 -4.01 -16.26 -6.28
C LEU A 213 -5.01 -15.47 -5.42
N ASN A 214 -5.50 -14.33 -5.92
CA ASN A 214 -6.47 -13.48 -5.23
C ASN A 214 -7.53 -13.03 -6.23
N GLY A 215 -8.78 -13.10 -5.82
CA GLY A 215 -9.95 -12.63 -6.55
C GLY A 215 -10.95 -11.98 -5.60
N VAL A 216 -11.95 -11.33 -6.17
CA VAL A 216 -13.10 -10.79 -5.47
C VAL A 216 -14.33 -11.21 -6.25
N VAL A 217 -15.33 -11.71 -5.56
CA VAL A 217 -16.67 -11.94 -6.10
C VAL A 217 -17.57 -10.84 -5.59
N SER A 218 -18.39 -10.26 -6.45
CA SER A 218 -19.31 -9.18 -6.10
C SER A 218 -20.72 -9.52 -6.54
N SER A 219 -21.69 -9.18 -5.69
CA SER A 219 -23.12 -9.26 -6.00
C SER A 219 -23.65 -7.88 -6.30
N ILE A 220 -24.32 -7.76 -7.44
CA ILE A 220 -24.88 -6.53 -7.98
C ILE A 220 -26.40 -6.69 -8.01
N SER A 221 -27.13 -5.78 -7.37
CA SER A 221 -28.60 -5.78 -7.43
C SER A 221 -29.08 -5.48 -8.85
N ILE A 222 -30.07 -6.24 -9.32
CA ILE A 222 -30.75 -5.95 -10.60
C ILE A 222 -31.59 -4.67 -10.52
N VAL A 223 -32.07 -4.32 -9.32
CA VAL A 223 -32.99 -3.19 -9.09
C VAL A 223 -32.29 -1.86 -9.29
N ASN A 224 -31.19 -1.62 -8.54
CA ASN A 224 -30.47 -0.34 -8.57
C ASN A 224 -29.13 -0.39 -9.31
N ARG A 225 -28.73 -1.58 -9.80
CA ARG A 225 -27.46 -1.82 -10.52
C ARG A 225 -26.21 -1.43 -9.72
N LYS A 226 -26.28 -1.55 -8.39
CA LYS A 226 -25.17 -1.28 -7.46
C LYS A 226 -24.70 -2.56 -6.79
N VAL A 227 -23.43 -2.56 -6.38
CA VAL A 227 -22.84 -3.63 -5.57
C VAL A 227 -23.48 -3.60 -4.17
N ILE A 228 -24.02 -4.73 -3.74
CA ILE A 228 -24.68 -4.91 -2.46
C ILE A 228 -23.96 -5.90 -1.53
N ASP A 229 -23.11 -6.77 -2.09
CA ASP A 229 -22.23 -7.63 -1.31
C ASP A 229 -20.95 -7.98 -2.07
N MET A 230 -19.90 -8.38 -1.36
CA MET A 230 -18.68 -8.91 -1.95
C MET A 230 -17.93 -9.88 -1.03
N GLU A 231 -17.27 -10.86 -1.63
CA GLU A 231 -16.40 -11.81 -0.96
C GLU A 231 -14.98 -11.72 -1.55
N ALA A 232 -14.01 -11.33 -0.71
CA ALA A 232 -12.60 -11.32 -1.09
C ALA A 232 -12.02 -12.73 -0.92
N MET A 233 -11.53 -13.31 -2.01
CA MET A 233 -11.03 -14.69 -2.03
C MET A 233 -9.52 -14.75 -2.28
N SER A 234 -8.84 -15.58 -1.52
CA SER A 234 -7.41 -15.80 -1.66
C SER A 234 -7.05 -17.27 -1.48
N GLN A 235 -6.22 -17.75 -2.40
CA GLN A 235 -5.60 -19.08 -2.36
C GLN A 235 -4.22 -19.04 -1.69
N PHE A 236 -3.73 -17.85 -1.35
CA PHE A 236 -2.37 -17.66 -0.87
C PHE A 236 -2.33 -16.88 0.43
N CYS A 237 -1.65 -17.47 1.40
CA CYS A 237 -1.37 -16.83 2.68
C CYS A 237 0.13 -16.89 2.93
N LYS A 238 0.81 -15.75 2.79
CA LYS A 238 2.26 -15.67 3.00
C LYS A 238 2.70 -16.14 4.39
N LYS A 239 1.88 -15.84 5.42
CA LYS A 239 2.15 -16.29 6.79
C LYS A 239 1.98 -17.81 6.97
N CYS A 240 1.05 -18.40 6.23
CA CYS A 240 0.78 -19.84 6.26
C CYS A 240 1.85 -20.62 5.48
N ASP A 241 2.41 -19.99 4.44
CA ASP A 241 3.51 -20.53 3.64
C ASP A 241 4.84 -20.54 4.41
N THR A 242 5.09 -19.52 5.24
CA THR A 242 6.16 -19.58 6.24
C THR A 242 5.77 -20.55 7.35
N LYS A 243 6.44 -21.70 7.47
CA LYS A 243 6.25 -22.74 8.51
C LYS A 243 6.57 -22.25 9.95
N ILE A 244 5.98 -21.14 10.39
CA ILE A 244 6.06 -20.68 11.76
C ILE A 244 4.87 -21.32 12.48
N SER A 245 5.10 -22.52 13.01
CA SER A 245 4.15 -23.24 13.85
C SER A 245 4.05 -22.52 15.20
N SER A 246 3.12 -21.60 15.31
CA SER A 246 2.62 -21.16 16.62
C SER A 246 1.10 -21.18 16.61
N SER A 247 0.50 -21.48 17.75
CA SER A 247 -0.96 -21.50 17.98
C SER A 247 -1.68 -20.18 17.63
N PHE A 248 -0.93 -19.11 17.36
CA PHE A 248 -1.42 -17.84 16.80
C PHE A 248 -1.73 -17.87 15.29
N SER A 249 -1.41 -18.95 14.59
CA SER A 249 -1.51 -19.07 13.13
C SER A 249 -2.95 -19.15 12.59
N GLN A 250 -3.91 -19.64 13.39
CA GLN A 250 -5.32 -19.73 12.98
C GLN A 250 -6.00 -18.36 12.80
N LYS A 251 -5.64 -17.34 13.61
CA LYS A 251 -6.26 -16.01 13.57
C LYS A 251 -5.89 -15.18 12.33
N TYR A 252 -4.91 -15.63 11.54
CA TYR A 252 -4.38 -14.90 10.39
C TYR A 252 -4.27 -15.77 9.14
N GLN A 253 -5.18 -16.73 8.96
CA GLN A 253 -5.29 -17.48 7.73
C GLN A 253 -5.96 -16.64 6.65
N TYR A 254 -5.14 -15.97 5.84
CA TYR A 254 -5.61 -15.17 4.70
C TYR A 254 -5.93 -16.00 3.46
N ALA A 255 -5.74 -17.33 3.51
CA ALA A 255 -6.09 -18.25 2.43
C ALA A 255 -7.45 -18.87 2.79
N ASN A 256 -8.51 -18.26 2.27
CA ASN A 256 -9.89 -18.66 2.50
C ASN A 256 -10.49 -19.42 1.30
N HIS A 257 -9.73 -19.67 0.24
CA HIS A 257 -10.17 -20.45 -0.93
C HIS A 257 -9.21 -21.61 -1.23
N LYS A 258 -9.77 -22.77 -1.57
CA LYS A 258 -9.06 -23.95 -2.07
C LYS A 258 -9.73 -24.40 -3.37
N GLY A 259 -8.93 -24.70 -4.39
CA GLY A 259 -9.43 -25.20 -5.68
C GLY A 259 -8.93 -24.39 -6.87
N SER A 260 -9.54 -24.59 -8.04
CA SER A 260 -9.18 -23.83 -9.23
C SER A 260 -9.68 -22.38 -9.12
N SER A 261 -9.08 -21.49 -9.91
CA SER A 261 -9.59 -20.12 -10.05
C SER A 261 -10.98 -20.09 -10.68
N ARG A 262 -11.29 -21.01 -11.61
CA ARG A 262 -12.63 -21.10 -12.23
C ARG A 262 -13.77 -21.34 -11.25
N ASN A 263 -13.47 -21.85 -10.05
CA ASN A 263 -14.48 -22.11 -9.04
C ASN A 263 -14.68 -20.93 -8.07
N VAL A 264 -13.90 -19.85 -8.20
CA VAL A 264 -14.00 -18.70 -7.29
C VAL A 264 -15.36 -18.03 -7.39
N GLU A 265 -15.84 -17.78 -8.61
CA GLU A 265 -17.18 -17.21 -8.83
C GLU A 265 -18.26 -18.04 -8.14
N VAL A 266 -18.32 -19.35 -8.40
CA VAL A 266 -19.34 -20.25 -7.82
C VAL A 266 -19.26 -20.31 -6.29
N ILE A 267 -18.06 -20.47 -5.74
CA ILE A 267 -17.88 -20.58 -4.28
C ILE A 267 -18.12 -19.22 -3.60
N GLY A 268 -17.69 -18.13 -4.22
CA GLY A 268 -17.95 -16.78 -3.72
C GLY A 268 -19.43 -16.43 -3.76
N ALA A 269 -20.12 -16.78 -4.86
CA ALA A 269 -21.58 -16.64 -4.97
C ALA A 269 -22.27 -17.40 -3.84
N TYR A 270 -21.92 -18.67 -3.62
CA TYR A 270 -22.49 -19.46 -2.52
C TYR A 270 -22.34 -18.77 -1.16
N ARG A 271 -21.13 -18.26 -0.85
CA ARG A 271 -20.86 -17.56 0.41
C ARG A 271 -21.66 -16.27 0.56
N ILE A 272 -21.79 -15.51 -0.53
CA ILE A 272 -22.58 -14.27 -0.56
C ILE A 272 -24.06 -14.58 -0.31
N PHE A 273 -24.60 -15.61 -0.95
CA PHE A 273 -25.98 -16.05 -0.72
C PHE A 273 -26.20 -16.51 0.73
N GLU A 274 -25.27 -17.29 1.28
CA GLU A 274 -25.29 -17.69 2.70
C GLU A 274 -25.23 -16.49 3.65
N HIS A 275 -24.38 -15.50 3.36
CA HIS A 275 -24.28 -14.26 4.13
C HIS A 275 -25.58 -13.44 4.11
N SER A 276 -26.27 -13.39 2.97
CA SER A 276 -27.57 -12.72 2.82
C SER A 276 -28.63 -13.33 3.75
N VAL A 277 -28.68 -14.66 3.83
CA VAL A 277 -29.61 -15.40 4.69
C VAL A 277 -29.29 -15.16 6.18
N ASN A 278 -28.01 -15.13 6.53
CA ASN A 278 -27.57 -14.95 7.92
C ASN A 278 -27.69 -13.51 8.42
N SER A 279 -27.53 -12.51 7.54
CA SER A 279 -27.62 -11.10 7.91
C SER A 279 -29.07 -10.61 8.05
N CYS A 280 -30.03 -11.30 7.43
CA CYS A 280 -31.47 -10.99 7.43
C CYS A 280 -31.82 -9.56 6.96
N VAL A 281 -30.91 -8.87 6.23
CA VAL A 281 -31.16 -7.51 5.73
C VAL A 281 -31.81 -7.53 4.34
N LEU A 282 -31.23 -8.29 3.42
CA LEU A 282 -31.70 -8.57 2.07
C LEU A 282 -31.35 -10.03 1.77
N ILE A 283 -32.34 -10.80 1.36
CA ILE A 283 -32.23 -12.21 0.97
C ILE A 283 -32.09 -12.27 -0.54
N TYR A 284 -30.98 -12.83 -1.03
CA TYR A 284 -30.76 -13.00 -2.46
C TYR A 284 -31.56 -14.20 -2.94
N SER A 285 -32.48 -13.97 -3.88
CA SER A 285 -33.50 -14.95 -4.27
C SER A 285 -33.32 -15.52 -5.67
N GLU A 286 -32.78 -14.71 -6.59
CA GLU A 286 -32.58 -15.08 -7.99
C GLU A 286 -31.18 -14.65 -8.42
N HIS A 287 -30.51 -15.50 -9.19
CA HIS A 287 -29.23 -15.19 -9.81
C HIS A 287 -29.42 -15.01 -11.32
N PHE A 288 -28.95 -13.87 -11.83
CA PHE A 288 -28.88 -13.58 -13.25
C PHE A 288 -27.42 -13.68 -13.68
N GLY A 289 -27.09 -14.74 -14.44
CA GLY A 289 -25.74 -14.95 -14.96
C GLY A 289 -25.59 -14.39 -16.38
N ASP A 290 -24.33 -14.31 -16.82
CA ASP A 290 -23.97 -13.97 -18.20
C ASP A 290 -24.28 -15.13 -19.16
N GLU A 291 -25.56 -15.41 -19.38
CA GLU A 291 -25.96 -16.01 -20.65
C GLU A 291 -25.84 -14.91 -21.71
N ILE A 292 -24.74 -14.94 -22.45
CA ILE A 292 -24.65 -14.27 -23.75
C ILE A 292 -25.87 -14.79 -24.54
N PHE A 293 -26.92 -13.98 -24.65
CA PHE A 293 -27.99 -14.18 -25.62
C PHE A 293 -27.33 -14.22 -26.99
N LYS A 294 -26.96 -15.43 -27.45
CA LYS A 294 -26.71 -15.69 -28.85
C LYS A 294 -28.09 -15.72 -29.50
N SER A 295 -28.53 -14.55 -29.94
CA SER A 295 -29.58 -14.40 -30.97
C SER A 295 -29.18 -15.12 -32.23
#